data_AF-A0AAD7Q9J1-F1
#
_entry.id   AF-A0AAD7Q9J1-F1
#
_cell.length_a   1.000
_cell.length_b   1.000
_cell.length_c   1.000
_cell.angle_alpha   90.00
_cell.angle_beta   90.00
_cell.angle_gamma   90.00
#
_symmetry.space_group_name_H-M   'P 1'
#
loop_
_entity.id
_entity.type
_entity.pdbx_description
1 polymer ?
#
loop_
_entity_poly.entity_id
_entity_poly.type
_entity_poly.pdbx_seq_one_letter_code
_entity_poly.pdbx_strand_id
1 'polypeptide(L)'
;MSVDRGWIDRCVVDGYITDEFMQGVEEFLSLAYGNSSIVYEGTIKCPCAACKHRKYLSRDEITVHLYKKGFVPNYKLWTVHGELCISEPSSSFSGTVRGDNPYKNMVLDVAGPKFVPDTERIIEPEEPNPEAARFYSILRDADESLWTGCTKHSKLSAASQFLNIKSECNMTEACYDRLISLVKSMLPKEEKLAENFYQTKKMMKLLGFGYDIIHACPNDCILYYGEEDKDRTRCSKCDHPRYEAKRAFGKNQKDIPYKVVHYFPLTPRLQRLYMSENTAKYMSWNKKENHASGFMSHPSDSEAWRHFDRLHPLFAEESRNIRLGLSTDGFSLFGHSAVNYTCWPVFVTPYNLPPWMCMKEPYIFLTLVIPGPRSPGMDLNIYLRPLIDELNSLWMNGTQTYDSFNIENFNMRAALLWTISDFQAYGMLSGWSTHGKMACPYCMEHAKSFQLKHGRKASWFDTHRQFLSLDYPYKKQKDAFRKNVVDKDTPLERLSGEEVFARVKHLDQRKFGKAHGKQKTIGQGKTHNWKKISMFWELPYWQTSLIRYNLDVMHIEKNVFDNFLTQLWILKIRLKTIQMLGWI
;
A
#
# COMPACT_ATOMS: atom_id res chain seq x y z
N MET A 1 24.62 -30.25 8.68
CA MET A 1 24.73 -30.95 9.99
C MET A 1 24.36 -29.96 11.07
N SER A 2 23.29 -30.23 11.82
CA SER A 2 22.82 -29.38 12.92
C SER A 2 23.83 -29.43 14.07
N VAL A 3 24.53 -28.33 14.35
CA VAL A 3 25.38 -28.22 15.55
C VAL A 3 24.45 -28.25 16.77
N ASP A 4 24.56 -29.25 17.64
CA ASP A 4 23.76 -29.33 18.87
C ASP A 4 24.13 -28.17 19.81
N ARG A 5 23.17 -27.29 20.05
CA ARG A 5 23.29 -26.10 20.94
C ARG A 5 22.42 -26.20 22.18
N GLY A 6 22.09 -27.42 22.59
CA GLY A 6 21.42 -27.68 23.87
C GLY A 6 22.18 -27.12 25.08
N TRP A 7 23.50 -26.88 24.95
CA TRP A 7 24.32 -26.28 26.00
C TRP A 7 23.92 -24.85 26.38
N ILE A 8 23.28 -24.08 25.48
CA ILE A 8 22.83 -22.71 25.76
C ILE A 8 21.84 -22.67 26.95
N ASP A 9 21.05 -23.73 27.12
CA ASP A 9 20.06 -23.85 28.19
C ASP A 9 20.65 -24.55 29.44
N ARG A 10 21.88 -25.08 29.38
CA ARG A 10 22.57 -25.84 30.45
C ARG A 10 23.73 -25.03 31.09
N CYS A 11 23.45 -23.76 31.42
CA CYS A 11 24.45 -22.81 31.91
C CYS A 11 25.04 -23.16 33.30
N VAL A 12 24.30 -23.86 34.16
CA VAL A 12 24.72 -24.18 35.55
C VAL A 12 24.27 -25.58 35.93
N VAL A 13 25.21 -26.40 36.45
CA VAL A 13 24.95 -27.68 37.10
C VAL A 13 25.61 -27.63 38.48
N ASP A 14 24.88 -27.98 39.54
CA ASP A 14 25.36 -27.97 40.93
C ASP A 14 26.01 -26.64 41.40
N GLY A 15 25.55 -25.50 40.86
CA GLY A 15 26.01 -24.17 41.23
C GLY A 15 27.29 -23.69 40.54
N TYR A 16 27.88 -24.50 39.65
CA TYR A 16 29.04 -24.16 38.85
C TYR A 16 28.68 -24.03 37.36
N ILE A 17 29.37 -23.13 36.66
CA ILE A 17 29.25 -22.98 35.20
C ILE A 17 29.87 -24.21 34.56
N THR A 18 29.14 -24.83 33.63
CA THR A 18 29.61 -26.04 32.96
C THR A 18 30.72 -25.74 31.96
N ASP A 19 31.68 -26.65 31.81
CA ASP A 19 32.76 -26.53 30.82
C ASP A 19 32.20 -26.44 29.39
N GLU A 20 31.12 -27.18 29.11
CA GLU A 20 30.37 -27.10 27.83
C GLU A 20 29.85 -25.69 27.54
N PHE A 21 29.34 -24.98 28.56
CA PHE A 21 28.85 -23.62 28.39
C PHE A 21 30.00 -22.63 28.18
N MET A 22 31.12 -22.79 28.89
CA MET A 22 32.30 -21.93 28.70
C MET A 22 32.87 -22.09 27.29
N GLN A 23 32.98 -23.33 26.79
CA GLN A 23 33.45 -23.60 25.44
C GLN A 23 32.49 -23.05 24.39
N GLY A 24 31.17 -23.23 24.58
CA GLY A 24 30.16 -22.68 23.68
C GLY A 24 30.14 -21.14 23.65
N VAL A 25 30.38 -20.47 24.77
CA VAL A 25 30.53 -19.00 24.83
C VAL A 25 31.76 -18.53 24.04
N GLU A 26 32.88 -19.24 24.13
CA GLU A 26 34.10 -18.90 23.39
C GLU A 26 33.94 -19.11 21.87
N GLU A 27 33.24 -20.17 21.46
CA GLU A 27 32.85 -20.40 20.06
C GLU A 27 31.94 -19.29 19.54
N PHE A 28 30.93 -18.89 20.32
CA PHE A 28 30.05 -17.77 20.01
C PHE A 28 30.83 -16.47 19.81
N LEU A 29 31.72 -16.13 20.76
CA LEU A 29 32.48 -14.88 20.69
C LEU A 29 33.46 -14.88 19.53
N SER A 30 34.09 -16.02 19.23
CA SER A 30 35.00 -16.14 18.10
C SER A 30 34.29 -15.98 16.75
N LEU A 31 33.09 -16.54 16.61
CA LEU A 31 32.26 -16.34 15.41
C LEU A 31 31.79 -14.88 15.30
N ALA A 32 31.27 -14.31 16.39
CA ALA A 32 30.72 -12.96 16.39
C ALA A 32 31.78 -11.88 16.13
N TYR A 33 32.96 -11.99 16.76
CA TYR A 33 34.06 -11.04 16.53
C TYR A 33 34.83 -11.31 15.23
N GLY A 34 34.73 -12.51 14.65
CA GLY A 34 35.27 -12.83 13.34
C GLY A 34 34.51 -12.18 12.18
N ASN A 35 33.29 -11.69 12.41
CA ASN A 35 32.48 -11.03 11.40
C ASN A 35 32.61 -9.50 11.51
N SER A 36 33.43 -8.91 10.63
CA SER A 36 33.70 -7.47 10.60
C SER A 36 32.47 -6.58 10.33
N SER A 37 31.36 -7.14 9.84
CA SER A 37 30.13 -6.39 9.57
C SER A 37 29.28 -6.09 10.81
N ILE A 38 29.50 -6.80 11.92
CA ILE A 38 28.74 -6.65 13.17
C ILE A 38 29.54 -6.04 14.32
N VAL A 39 30.87 -6.01 14.20
CA VAL A 39 31.77 -5.38 15.17
C VAL A 39 31.80 -3.88 14.92
N TYR A 40 31.33 -3.10 15.89
CA TYR A 40 31.38 -1.64 15.86
C TYR A 40 32.35 -1.15 16.94
N GLU A 41 33.43 -0.47 16.54
CA GLU A 41 34.46 0.06 17.46
C GLU A 41 34.99 -0.99 18.48
N GLY A 42 35.16 -2.24 18.04
CA GLY A 42 35.64 -3.33 18.90
C GLY A 42 34.60 -3.88 19.88
N THR A 43 33.31 -3.57 19.68
CA THR A 43 32.19 -4.04 20.50
C THR A 43 31.09 -4.69 19.67
N ILE A 44 30.27 -5.56 20.29
CA ILE A 44 29.09 -6.19 19.66
C ILE A 44 27.86 -6.10 20.57
N LYS A 45 26.67 -6.37 20.03
CA LYS A 45 25.40 -6.34 20.79
C LYS A 45 25.29 -7.48 21.80
N CYS A 46 25.39 -7.20 23.09
CA CYS A 46 25.33 -8.22 24.14
C CYS A 46 24.04 -9.09 24.09
N PRO A 47 24.14 -10.42 23.89
CA PRO A 47 23.00 -11.33 23.80
C PRO A 47 22.56 -11.91 25.15
N CYS A 48 23.01 -11.32 26.27
CA CYS A 48 22.61 -11.83 27.58
C CYS A 48 21.13 -11.51 27.89
N ALA A 49 20.52 -12.31 28.77
CA ALA A 49 19.10 -12.18 29.12
C ALA A 49 18.68 -10.78 29.61
N ALA A 50 19.60 -10.03 30.22
CA ALA A 50 19.36 -8.65 30.68
C ALA A 50 19.52 -7.59 29.58
N CYS A 51 20.49 -7.76 28.67
CA CYS A 51 20.78 -6.77 27.63
C CYS A 51 19.92 -6.92 26.39
N LYS A 52 19.46 -8.15 26.06
CA LYS A 52 18.54 -8.44 24.95
C LYS A 52 18.93 -7.76 23.63
N HIS A 53 20.21 -7.79 23.27
CA HIS A 53 20.77 -7.19 22.05
C HIS A 53 20.72 -5.64 21.98
N ARG A 54 20.49 -4.96 23.11
CA ARG A 54 20.34 -3.48 23.14
C ARG A 54 21.62 -2.71 23.43
N LYS A 55 22.62 -3.36 24.06
CA LYS A 55 23.87 -2.70 24.48
C LYS A 55 25.05 -3.25 23.68
N TYR A 56 25.90 -2.36 23.19
CA TYR A 56 27.21 -2.70 22.64
C TYR A 56 28.22 -2.81 23.78
N LEU A 57 28.91 -3.94 23.87
CA LEU A 57 29.87 -4.24 24.93
C LEU A 57 31.11 -4.93 24.33
N SER A 58 32.24 -4.83 25.02
CA SER A 58 33.49 -5.49 24.63
C SER A 58 33.40 -7.01 24.80
N ARG A 59 34.38 -7.75 24.27
CA ARG A 59 34.43 -9.22 24.36
C ARG A 59 34.38 -9.66 25.83
N ASP A 60 35.22 -9.08 26.68
CA ASP A 60 35.34 -9.43 28.09
C ASP A 60 34.06 -9.12 28.87
N GLU A 61 33.42 -7.98 28.60
CA GLU A 61 32.17 -7.58 29.23
C GLU A 61 31.02 -8.52 28.87
N ILE A 62 30.98 -8.99 27.63
CA ILE A 62 29.98 -9.96 27.17
C ILE A 62 30.21 -11.33 27.81
N THR A 63 31.46 -11.79 27.91
CA THR A 63 31.80 -13.04 28.61
C THR A 63 31.27 -13.03 30.05
N VAL A 64 31.56 -11.96 30.79
CA VAL A 64 31.07 -11.80 32.18
C VAL A 64 29.54 -11.76 32.23
N HIS A 65 28.90 -11.09 31.27
CA HIS A 65 27.45 -11.03 31.20
C HIS A 65 26.80 -12.38 30.89
N LEU A 66 27.40 -13.19 30.02
CA LEU A 66 26.90 -14.51 29.68
C LEU A 66 27.08 -15.49 30.84
N TYR A 67 28.22 -15.45 31.53
CA TYR A 67 28.48 -16.27 32.71
C TYR A 67 27.55 -15.95 33.89
N LYS A 68 27.16 -14.67 34.06
CA LYS A 68 26.28 -14.26 35.17
C LYS A 68 24.79 -14.36 34.85
N LYS A 69 24.39 -14.19 33.59
CA LYS A 69 22.99 -13.93 33.22
C LYS A 69 22.45 -14.87 32.13
N GLY A 70 23.31 -15.70 31.55
CA GLY A 70 22.96 -16.57 30.42
C GLY A 70 22.57 -15.81 29.15
N PHE A 71 22.28 -16.56 28.10
CA PHE A 71 21.75 -16.02 26.85
C PHE A 71 20.27 -15.61 26.98
N VAL A 72 19.80 -14.78 26.05
CA VAL A 72 18.35 -14.58 25.85
C VAL A 72 17.68 -15.94 25.56
N PRO A 73 16.55 -16.27 26.22
CA PRO A 73 15.84 -17.52 25.96
C PRO A 73 15.52 -17.73 24.48
N ASN A 74 15.69 -18.96 23.99
CA ASN A 74 15.46 -19.38 22.60
C ASN A 74 16.39 -18.75 21.55
N TYR A 75 17.49 -18.10 21.95
CA TYR A 75 18.48 -17.56 21.03
C TYR A 75 19.53 -18.60 20.62
N LYS A 76 19.06 -19.70 20.00
CA LYS A 76 19.92 -20.81 19.54
C LYS A 76 20.54 -20.60 18.17
N LEU A 77 19.94 -19.74 17.35
CA LEU A 77 20.51 -19.24 16.10
C LEU A 77 21.03 -17.83 16.32
N TRP A 78 22.32 -17.61 16.07
CA TRP A 78 23.00 -16.36 16.35
C TRP A 78 22.81 -15.33 15.23
N THR A 79 21.58 -15.13 14.78
CA THR A 79 21.22 -14.30 13.62
C THR A 79 21.64 -12.84 13.78
N VAL A 80 21.60 -12.29 15.01
CA VAL A 80 22.09 -10.92 15.31
C VAL A 80 23.62 -10.84 15.26
N HIS A 81 24.29 -11.98 15.35
CA HIS A 81 25.74 -12.12 15.43
C HIS A 81 26.33 -12.84 14.21
N GLY A 82 25.65 -12.73 13.07
CA GLY A 82 26.21 -13.08 11.77
C GLY A 82 26.06 -14.55 11.37
N GLU A 83 25.31 -15.34 12.13
CA GLU A 83 25.02 -16.71 11.73
C GLU A 83 23.84 -16.79 10.75
N LEU A 84 24.13 -17.35 9.58
CA LEU A 84 23.15 -17.57 8.51
C LEU A 84 22.36 -18.86 8.78
N CYS A 85 21.03 -18.78 8.70
CA CYS A 85 20.17 -19.94 8.81
C CYS A 85 20.30 -20.81 7.54
N ILE A 86 20.98 -21.95 7.63
CA ILE A 86 21.07 -22.92 6.53
C ILE A 86 19.96 -23.96 6.72
N SER A 87 18.78 -23.66 6.18
CA SER A 87 17.80 -24.67 5.76
C SER A 87 17.34 -24.30 4.35
N GLU A 88 17.91 -25.02 3.38
CA GLU A 88 17.62 -25.05 1.93
C GLU A 88 17.93 -23.78 1.10
N PRO A 89 18.25 -23.94 -0.20
CA PRO A 89 19.30 -23.18 -0.88
C PRO A 89 18.87 -21.73 -1.13
N SER A 90 19.30 -20.86 -0.21
CA SER A 90 19.31 -19.43 -0.44
C SER A 90 20.57 -19.08 -1.19
N SER A 91 20.39 -18.75 -2.47
CA SER A 91 21.39 -18.05 -3.26
C SER A 91 21.81 -16.76 -2.53
N SER A 92 23.11 -16.67 -2.30
CA SER A 92 23.79 -15.62 -1.57
C SER A 92 23.51 -14.23 -2.15
N PHE A 93 22.75 -13.40 -1.45
CA PHE A 93 22.81 -11.94 -1.62
C PHE A 93 24.09 -11.41 -0.95
N SER A 94 25.24 -11.70 -1.58
CA SER A 94 26.47 -10.93 -1.37
C SER A 94 26.54 -9.88 -2.46
N GLY A 95 26.02 -8.70 -2.16
CA GLY A 95 26.13 -7.51 -2.98
C GLY A 95 26.41 -6.34 -2.07
N THR A 96 27.68 -5.98 -1.96
CA THR A 96 28.19 -4.74 -1.35
C THR A 96 27.26 -3.56 -1.60
N VAL A 97 26.79 -2.91 -0.54
CA VAL A 97 26.12 -1.60 -0.60
C VAL A 97 27.15 -0.57 -1.07
N ARG A 98 27.28 -0.42 -2.38
CA ARG A 98 27.91 0.73 -3.04
C ARG A 98 26.83 1.42 -3.86
N GLY A 99 26.30 2.53 -3.33
CA GLY A 99 25.70 3.63 -4.09
C GLY A 99 24.79 3.26 -5.27
N ASP A 100 23.99 2.19 -5.18
CA ASP A 100 23.07 1.81 -6.24
C ASP A 100 21.70 2.45 -6.01
N ASN A 101 21.17 3.06 -7.07
CA ASN A 101 19.90 3.77 -7.04
C ASN A 101 18.73 2.79 -6.73
N PRO A 102 17.89 3.03 -5.71
CA PRO A 102 16.79 2.13 -5.35
C PRO A 102 15.76 1.95 -6.49
N TYR A 103 15.59 2.93 -7.38
CA TYR A 103 14.75 2.82 -8.59
C TYR A 103 15.39 1.97 -9.68
N LYS A 104 16.74 1.97 -9.79
CA LYS A 104 17.46 1.01 -10.65
C LYS A 104 17.22 -0.40 -10.13
N ASN A 105 17.28 -0.61 -8.81
CA ASN A 105 16.96 -1.91 -8.22
C ASN A 105 15.48 -2.28 -8.36
N MET A 106 14.55 -1.32 -8.28
CA MET A 106 13.13 -1.59 -8.56
C MET A 106 12.90 -1.99 -10.02
N VAL A 107 13.59 -1.33 -10.96
CA VAL A 107 13.53 -1.67 -12.39
C VAL A 107 14.23 -3.01 -12.67
N LEU A 108 15.32 -3.33 -11.97
CA LEU A 108 16.07 -4.59 -12.10
C LEU A 108 15.43 -5.77 -11.32
N ASP A 109 14.73 -5.53 -10.22
CA ASP A 109 13.95 -6.52 -9.47
C ASP A 109 12.68 -6.90 -10.25
N VAL A 110 12.11 -5.93 -10.98
CA VAL A 110 11.02 -6.13 -11.95
C VAL A 110 11.53 -6.75 -13.26
N ALA A 111 12.81 -6.54 -13.62
CA ALA A 111 13.45 -7.13 -14.80
C ALA A 111 14.16 -8.48 -14.54
N GLY A 112 14.30 -8.89 -13.27
CA GLY A 112 15.01 -10.10 -12.85
C GLY A 112 16.54 -10.01 -13.04
N PRO A 113 17.36 -10.42 -12.05
CA PRO A 113 18.77 -10.73 -12.29
C PRO A 113 18.89 -12.10 -12.99
N LYS A 114 19.60 -12.12 -14.12
CA LYS A 114 20.19 -13.27 -14.82
C LYS A 114 19.23 -14.40 -15.22
N PHE A 115 18.87 -14.43 -16.50
CA PHE A 115 18.51 -15.66 -17.21
C PHE A 115 19.70 -16.64 -17.18
N VAL A 116 19.74 -17.53 -16.19
CA VAL A 116 20.46 -18.81 -16.31
C VAL A 116 19.52 -19.88 -15.74
N PRO A 117 18.91 -20.72 -16.58
CA PRO A 117 18.14 -21.86 -16.11
C PRO A 117 19.12 -22.95 -15.67
N ASP A 118 19.51 -22.94 -14.40
CA ASP A 118 20.15 -24.09 -13.75
C ASP A 118 19.21 -24.59 -12.65
N THR A 119 18.09 -25.19 -13.05
CA THR A 119 17.44 -26.23 -12.25
C THR A 119 16.81 -27.26 -13.18
N GLU A 120 17.25 -28.51 -13.07
CA GLU A 120 16.57 -29.68 -13.63
C GLU A 120 15.15 -29.75 -13.04
N ARG A 121 14.13 -29.40 -13.84
CA ARG A 121 12.72 -29.59 -13.49
C ARG A 121 12.06 -30.50 -14.52
N ILE A 122 11.25 -31.43 -14.02
CA ILE A 122 10.68 -32.58 -14.75
C ILE A 122 9.37 -32.23 -15.50
N ILE A 123 9.00 -30.95 -15.59
CA ILE A 123 7.79 -30.49 -16.28
C ILE A 123 8.20 -29.93 -17.64
N GLU A 124 7.51 -30.31 -18.72
CA GLU A 124 7.68 -29.67 -20.02
C GLU A 124 7.37 -28.16 -19.87
N PRO A 125 8.35 -27.28 -20.06
CA PRO A 125 8.17 -25.85 -19.83
C PRO A 125 7.21 -25.27 -20.88
N GLU A 126 6.12 -24.64 -20.44
CA GLU A 126 5.23 -23.95 -21.37
C GLU A 126 5.89 -22.66 -21.88
N GLU A 127 5.72 -22.36 -23.16
CA GLU A 127 6.24 -21.10 -23.70
C GLU A 127 5.48 -19.90 -23.12
N PRO A 128 6.15 -18.76 -22.87
CA PRO A 128 5.48 -17.54 -22.45
C PRO A 128 4.41 -17.12 -23.46
N ASN A 129 3.22 -16.76 -22.98
CA ASN A 129 2.19 -16.20 -23.86
C ASN A 129 2.70 -14.97 -24.64
N PRO A 130 2.04 -14.58 -25.75
CA PRO A 130 2.53 -13.51 -26.62
C PRO A 130 2.79 -12.16 -25.92
N GLU A 131 2.02 -11.84 -24.89
CA GLU A 131 2.20 -10.60 -24.11
C GLU A 131 3.47 -10.69 -23.25
N ALA A 132 3.67 -11.81 -22.54
CA ALA A 132 4.88 -12.08 -21.76
C ALA A 132 6.12 -12.14 -22.65
N ALA A 133 6.06 -12.88 -23.77
CA ALA A 133 7.16 -12.98 -24.73
C ALA A 133 7.56 -11.61 -25.29
N ARG A 134 6.58 -10.77 -25.64
CA ARG A 134 6.82 -9.39 -26.09
C ARG A 134 7.50 -8.56 -25.00
N PHE A 135 7.03 -8.66 -23.76
CA PHE A 135 7.63 -7.93 -22.64
C PHE A 135 9.08 -8.36 -22.42
N TYR A 136 9.36 -9.68 -22.39
CA TYR A 136 10.72 -10.20 -22.26
C TYR A 136 11.63 -9.74 -23.39
N SER A 137 11.14 -9.64 -24.63
CA SER A 137 11.91 -9.09 -25.74
C SER A 137 12.30 -7.63 -25.50
N ILE A 138 11.33 -6.77 -25.16
CA ILE A 138 11.58 -5.34 -24.91
C ILE A 138 12.55 -5.17 -23.72
N LEU A 139 12.41 -6.02 -22.71
CA LEU A 139 13.27 -5.99 -21.54
C LEU A 139 14.71 -6.35 -21.88
N ARG A 140 14.94 -7.41 -22.67
CA ARG A 140 16.29 -7.77 -23.16
C ARG A 140 16.91 -6.64 -23.97
N ASP A 141 16.14 -6.01 -24.86
CA ASP A 141 16.63 -4.87 -25.65
C ASP A 141 16.98 -3.64 -24.79
N ALA A 142 16.29 -3.48 -23.65
CA ALA A 142 16.54 -2.40 -22.71
C ALA A 142 17.71 -2.72 -21.77
N ASP A 143 17.94 -3.98 -21.42
CA ASP A 143 19.03 -4.40 -20.54
C ASP A 143 20.38 -4.56 -21.26
N GLU A 144 20.42 -4.33 -22.57
CA GLU A 144 21.66 -4.28 -23.32
C GLU A 144 22.65 -3.25 -22.72
N SER A 145 23.95 -3.63 -22.68
CA SER A 145 25.04 -2.74 -22.26
C SER A 145 24.96 -1.39 -22.97
N LEU A 146 25.24 -0.32 -22.24
CA LEU A 146 25.07 1.04 -22.76
C LEU A 146 25.98 1.35 -23.96
N TRP A 147 27.13 0.69 -24.05
CA TRP A 147 28.00 0.60 -25.22
C TRP A 147 28.81 -0.70 -25.12
N THR A 148 29.53 -1.06 -26.19
CA THR A 148 30.37 -2.27 -26.23
C THR A 148 31.42 -2.26 -25.12
N GLY A 149 31.39 -3.24 -24.23
CA GLY A 149 32.31 -3.34 -23.08
C GLY A 149 31.89 -2.56 -21.83
N CYS A 150 30.71 -1.93 -21.80
CA CYS A 150 30.16 -1.32 -20.59
C CYS A 150 29.65 -2.39 -19.61
N THR A 151 30.33 -2.54 -18.47
CA THR A 151 29.96 -3.50 -17.41
C THR A 151 29.16 -2.87 -16.27
N LYS A 152 29.13 -1.54 -16.17
CA LYS A 152 28.50 -0.83 -15.05
C LYS A 152 27.05 -0.43 -15.32
N HIS A 153 26.70 -0.16 -16.57
CA HIS A 153 25.37 0.35 -16.93
C HIS A 153 24.82 -0.31 -18.20
N SER A 154 23.58 -0.79 -18.12
CA SER A 154 22.73 -1.04 -19.28
C SER A 154 22.02 0.24 -19.73
N LYS A 155 21.43 0.19 -20.93
CA LYS A 155 20.58 1.28 -21.47
C LYS A 155 19.43 1.63 -20.52
N LEU A 156 18.78 0.62 -19.95
CA LEU A 156 17.70 0.77 -18.98
C LEU A 156 18.17 1.38 -17.66
N SER A 157 19.29 0.91 -17.13
CA SER A 157 19.90 1.44 -15.90
C SER A 157 20.23 2.93 -16.04
N ALA A 158 20.82 3.33 -17.18
CA ALA A 158 21.15 4.73 -17.44
C ALA A 158 19.90 5.61 -17.56
N ALA A 159 18.91 5.18 -18.36
CA ALA A 159 17.65 5.91 -18.51
C ALA A 159 16.91 6.11 -17.18
N SER A 160 16.86 5.06 -16.35
CA SER A 160 16.20 5.12 -15.03
C SER A 160 16.90 6.11 -14.10
N GLN A 161 18.24 6.11 -14.07
CA GLN A 161 19.01 7.06 -13.26
C GLN A 161 18.83 8.50 -13.73
N PHE A 162 18.86 8.76 -15.04
CA PHE A 162 18.61 10.10 -15.56
C PHE A 162 17.21 10.61 -15.25
N LEU A 163 16.19 9.76 -15.36
CA LEU A 163 14.82 10.11 -14.97
C LEU A 163 14.69 10.38 -13.48
N ASN A 164 15.41 9.61 -12.66
CA ASN A 164 15.44 9.85 -11.22
C ASN A 164 16.04 11.21 -10.89
N ILE A 165 17.22 11.52 -11.42
CA ILE A 165 17.88 12.82 -11.23
C ILE A 165 16.97 13.95 -11.72
N LYS A 166 16.32 13.78 -12.87
CA LYS A 166 15.35 14.75 -13.38
C LYS A 166 14.24 15.02 -12.37
N SER A 167 13.70 13.97 -11.76
CA SER A 167 12.60 14.05 -10.79
C SER A 167 13.06 14.68 -9.47
N GLU A 168 14.15 14.18 -8.88
CA GLU A 168 14.69 14.64 -7.60
C GLU A 168 15.18 16.09 -7.67
N CYS A 169 15.83 16.47 -8.77
CA CYS A 169 16.37 17.81 -8.96
C CYS A 169 15.37 18.76 -9.65
N ASN A 170 14.14 18.32 -9.93
CA ASN A 170 13.11 19.09 -10.63
C ASN A 170 13.63 19.74 -11.95
N MET A 171 14.43 18.99 -12.72
CA MET A 171 15.04 19.50 -13.94
C MET A 171 13.99 19.72 -15.03
N THR A 172 14.12 20.82 -15.78
CA THR A 172 13.28 21.06 -16.97
C THR A 172 13.57 20.04 -18.09
N GLU A 173 12.66 19.87 -19.04
CA GLU A 173 12.91 19.03 -20.23
C GLU A 173 14.11 19.54 -21.04
N ALA A 174 14.20 20.86 -21.24
CA ALA A 174 15.33 21.47 -21.93
C ALA A 174 16.68 21.24 -21.21
N CYS A 175 16.69 21.25 -19.87
CA CYS A 175 17.88 20.94 -19.09
C CYS A 175 18.29 19.48 -19.26
N TYR A 176 17.33 18.56 -19.23
CA TYR A 176 17.55 17.14 -19.46
C TYR A 176 18.17 16.88 -20.84
N ASP A 177 17.60 17.46 -21.90
CA ASP A 177 18.06 17.23 -23.27
C ASP A 177 19.48 17.78 -23.49
N ARG A 178 19.80 18.94 -22.90
CA ARG A 178 21.16 19.50 -22.91
C ARG A 178 22.14 18.61 -22.14
N LEU A 179 21.75 18.11 -20.97
CA LEU A 179 22.58 17.23 -20.16
C LEU A 179 22.88 15.91 -20.90
N ILE A 180 21.85 15.28 -21.46
CA ILE A 180 22.01 14.05 -22.24
C ILE A 180 22.94 14.28 -23.44
N SER A 181 22.75 15.39 -24.18
CA SER A 181 23.63 15.72 -25.30
C SER A 181 25.09 15.88 -24.88
N LEU A 182 25.33 16.55 -23.74
CA LEU A 182 26.67 16.70 -23.16
C LEU A 182 27.26 15.34 -22.75
N VAL A 183 26.49 14.50 -22.04
CA VAL A 183 26.98 13.19 -21.62
C VAL A 183 27.28 12.30 -22.83
N LYS A 184 26.42 12.28 -23.86
CA LYS A 184 26.69 11.55 -25.11
C LYS A 184 28.01 11.98 -25.76
N SER A 185 28.35 13.26 -25.72
CA SER A 185 29.64 13.77 -26.24
C SER A 185 30.87 13.31 -25.45
N MET A 186 30.70 12.89 -24.19
CA MET A 186 31.76 12.37 -23.33
C MET A 186 31.89 10.84 -23.41
N LEU A 187 30.93 10.15 -24.04
CA LEU A 187 30.88 8.70 -24.15
C LEU A 187 31.47 8.20 -25.49
N PRO A 188 31.80 6.90 -25.60
CA PRO A 188 32.21 6.31 -26.88
C PRO A 188 31.15 6.48 -27.97
N LYS A 189 31.57 6.51 -29.25
CA LYS A 189 30.68 6.72 -30.40
C LYS A 189 29.54 5.69 -30.52
N GLU A 190 29.70 4.50 -29.94
CA GLU A 190 28.75 3.39 -29.98
C GLU A 190 27.74 3.39 -28.82
N GLU A 191 27.59 4.52 -28.12
CA GLU A 191 26.66 4.64 -27.00
C GLU A 191 25.18 4.58 -27.43
N LYS A 192 24.35 4.00 -26.55
CA LYS A 192 22.94 3.69 -26.81
C LYS A 192 21.97 4.51 -25.95
N LEU A 193 22.40 5.63 -25.38
CA LEU A 193 21.52 6.54 -24.63
C LEU A 193 20.43 7.09 -25.54
N ALA A 194 19.25 7.26 -24.95
CA ALA A 194 18.16 8.01 -25.57
C ALA A 194 18.62 9.42 -25.94
N GLU A 195 18.11 9.94 -27.07
CA GLU A 195 18.53 11.25 -27.59
C GLU A 195 18.04 12.43 -26.74
N ASN A 196 16.89 12.27 -26.10
CA ASN A 196 16.19 13.32 -25.36
C ASN A 196 15.16 12.70 -24.40
N PHE A 197 14.53 13.54 -23.58
CA PHE A 197 13.53 13.15 -22.60
C PHE A 197 12.36 12.40 -23.22
N TYR A 198 11.90 12.81 -24.41
CA TYR A 198 10.80 12.15 -25.09
C TYR A 198 11.14 10.70 -25.46
N GLN A 199 12.33 10.45 -26.02
CA GLN A 199 12.78 9.10 -26.35
C GLN A 199 12.99 8.25 -25.08
N THR A 200 13.53 8.84 -24.00
CA THR A 200 13.63 8.14 -22.71
C THR A 200 12.25 7.74 -22.19
N LYS A 201 11.28 8.67 -22.20
CA LYS A 201 9.90 8.42 -21.76
C LYS A 201 9.20 7.38 -22.63
N LYS A 202 9.43 7.39 -23.95
CA LYS A 202 8.89 6.40 -24.89
C LYS A 202 9.41 5.00 -24.58
N MET A 203 10.71 4.88 -24.29
CA MET A 203 11.32 3.61 -23.88
C MET A 203 10.71 3.09 -22.58
N MET A 204 10.59 3.94 -21.55
CA MET A 204 9.97 3.53 -20.27
C MET A 204 8.49 3.18 -20.42
N LYS A 205 7.77 3.85 -21.33
CA LYS A 205 6.38 3.51 -21.63
C LYS A 205 6.24 2.09 -22.19
N LEU A 206 7.17 1.64 -23.04
CA LEU A 206 7.17 0.28 -23.60
C LEU A 206 7.43 -0.79 -22.54
N LEU A 207 8.24 -0.47 -21.52
CA LEU A 207 8.45 -1.30 -20.33
C LEU A 207 7.27 -1.22 -19.34
N GLY A 208 6.18 -0.56 -19.76
CA GLY A 208 4.93 -0.48 -19.01
C GLY A 208 4.98 0.47 -17.81
N PHE A 209 5.90 1.43 -17.79
CA PHE A 209 5.84 2.60 -16.89
C PHE A 209 4.97 3.72 -17.46
N GLY A 210 4.11 3.38 -18.42
CA GLY A 210 3.14 4.29 -19.03
C GLY A 210 1.93 4.55 -18.13
N TYR A 211 1.20 5.59 -18.49
CA TYR A 211 -0.13 5.88 -17.98
C TYR A 211 -1.00 6.37 -19.14
N ASP A 212 -2.30 6.21 -18.95
CA ASP A 212 -3.32 6.74 -19.83
C ASP A 212 -3.77 8.11 -19.33
N ILE A 213 -3.87 9.04 -20.28
CA ILE A 213 -4.34 10.40 -20.04
C ILE A 213 -5.83 10.40 -20.36
N ILE A 214 -6.66 10.53 -19.33
CA ILE A 214 -8.12 10.58 -19.48
C ILE A 214 -8.58 12.01 -19.21
N HIS A 215 -9.30 12.61 -20.17
CA HIS A 215 -9.81 13.97 -19.97
C HIS A 215 -11.03 13.91 -19.05
N ALA A 216 -11.19 14.93 -18.21
CA ALA A 216 -12.34 15.07 -17.32
C ALA A 216 -13.05 16.40 -17.54
N CYS A 217 -14.35 16.43 -17.26
CA CYS A 217 -15.05 17.70 -17.15
C CYS A 217 -14.49 18.52 -15.97
N PRO A 218 -14.23 19.84 -16.11
CA PRO A 218 -13.76 20.67 -15.00
C PRO A 218 -14.79 20.82 -13.86
N ASN A 219 -16.06 20.60 -14.18
CA ASN A 219 -17.15 20.53 -13.22
C ASN A 219 -17.32 19.13 -12.60
N ASP A 220 -16.41 18.19 -12.87
CA ASP A 220 -16.42 16.83 -12.32
C ASP A 220 -17.74 16.09 -12.63
N CYS A 221 -18.30 16.30 -13.83
CA CYS A 221 -19.56 15.68 -14.25
C CYS A 221 -19.37 14.32 -14.94
N ILE A 222 -18.32 14.18 -15.74
CA ILE A 222 -17.99 12.98 -16.53
C ILE A 222 -16.47 12.84 -16.71
N LEU A 223 -16.03 11.62 -17.03
CA LEU A 223 -14.78 11.37 -17.74
C LEU A 223 -15.09 11.24 -19.23
N TYR A 224 -14.21 11.75 -20.08
CA TYR A 224 -14.23 11.43 -21.51
C TYR A 224 -13.58 10.06 -21.72
N TYR A 225 -14.30 9.03 -21.29
CA TYR A 225 -13.87 7.63 -21.20
C TYR A 225 -15.04 6.71 -21.56
N GLY A 226 -14.74 5.48 -21.99
CA GLY A 226 -15.74 4.51 -22.43
C GLY A 226 -16.33 4.87 -23.80
N GLU A 227 -17.17 3.99 -24.34
CA GLU A 227 -17.71 4.13 -25.71
C GLU A 227 -18.62 5.37 -25.84
N GLU A 228 -19.32 5.76 -24.78
CA GLU A 228 -20.33 6.83 -24.83
C GLU A 228 -19.75 8.26 -24.83
N ASP A 229 -18.66 8.50 -24.07
CA ASP A 229 -18.15 9.84 -23.78
C ASP A 229 -16.73 10.10 -24.32
N LYS A 230 -15.96 9.07 -24.74
CA LYS A 230 -14.55 9.20 -25.17
C LYS A 230 -14.31 10.22 -26.28
N ASP A 231 -15.17 10.21 -27.31
CA ASP A 231 -15.01 11.06 -28.50
C ASP A 231 -15.78 12.37 -28.42
N ARG A 232 -16.46 12.63 -27.30
CA ARG A 232 -17.18 13.88 -27.11
C ARG A 232 -16.23 15.06 -26.96
N THR A 233 -16.65 16.20 -27.50
CA THR A 233 -15.96 17.49 -27.40
C THR A 233 -16.59 18.42 -26.37
N ARG A 234 -17.80 18.08 -25.87
CA ARG A 234 -18.56 18.81 -24.85
C ARG A 234 -19.14 17.84 -23.83
N CYS A 235 -19.27 18.30 -22.59
CA CYS A 235 -19.78 17.48 -21.50
C CYS A 235 -21.26 17.13 -21.70
N SER A 236 -21.61 15.85 -21.64
CA SER A 236 -22.98 15.35 -21.78
C SER A 236 -23.96 15.82 -20.69
N LYS A 237 -23.48 16.38 -19.57
CA LYS A 237 -24.29 16.82 -18.42
C LYS A 237 -24.38 18.33 -18.24
N CYS A 238 -23.27 19.05 -18.43
CA CYS A 238 -23.22 20.51 -18.22
C CYS A 238 -22.84 21.30 -19.47
N ASP A 239 -22.69 20.63 -20.62
CA ASP A 239 -22.31 21.20 -21.92
C ASP A 239 -20.97 21.97 -21.93
N HIS A 240 -20.19 21.89 -20.85
CA HIS A 240 -18.88 22.53 -20.80
C HIS A 240 -17.95 21.97 -21.89
N PRO A 241 -17.22 22.83 -22.64
CA PRO A 241 -16.26 22.36 -23.63
C PRO A 241 -15.15 21.53 -22.99
N ARG A 242 -14.68 20.51 -23.70
CA ARG A 242 -13.56 19.65 -23.27
C ARG A 242 -12.23 20.39 -23.28
N TYR A 243 -12.04 21.26 -24.27
CA TYR A 243 -10.79 21.95 -24.56
C TYR A 243 -10.88 23.46 -24.34
N GLU A 244 -9.77 24.06 -23.94
CA GLU A 244 -9.59 25.50 -23.86
C GLU A 244 -9.66 26.17 -25.23
N ALA A 245 -10.12 27.42 -25.27
CA ALA A 245 -10.14 28.20 -26.50
C ALA A 245 -8.71 28.48 -26.99
N LYS A 246 -8.45 28.23 -28.27
CA LYS A 246 -7.15 28.54 -28.90
C LYS A 246 -6.90 30.04 -28.85
N ARG A 247 -5.68 30.44 -28.50
CA ARG A 247 -5.28 31.85 -28.60
C ARG A 247 -5.14 32.21 -30.08
N ALA A 248 -5.60 33.40 -30.47
CA ALA A 248 -5.79 33.83 -31.87
C ALA A 248 -4.53 33.81 -32.77
N PHE A 249 -3.33 33.56 -32.23
CA PHE A 249 -2.05 33.79 -32.90
C PHE A 249 -1.27 32.53 -33.33
N GLY A 250 -1.89 31.36 -33.43
CA GLY A 250 -1.17 30.17 -33.92
C GLY A 250 -2.08 29.12 -34.56
N LYS A 251 -2.00 28.97 -35.89
CA LYS A 251 -2.77 27.97 -36.68
C LYS A 251 -2.48 26.50 -36.32
N ASN A 252 -1.45 26.22 -35.52
CA ASN A 252 -1.00 24.86 -35.15
C ASN A 252 -0.99 24.58 -33.63
N GLN A 253 -1.78 25.27 -32.81
CA GLN A 253 -1.88 24.95 -31.38
C GLN A 253 -2.64 23.64 -31.14
N LYS A 254 -2.01 22.72 -30.38
CA LYS A 254 -2.64 21.50 -29.86
C LYS A 254 -3.80 21.87 -28.93
N ASP A 255 -4.88 21.09 -28.99
CA ASP A 255 -6.01 21.29 -28.09
C ASP A 255 -5.61 20.92 -26.66
N ILE A 256 -5.83 21.85 -25.73
CA ILE A 256 -5.48 21.68 -24.31
C ILE A 256 -6.77 21.36 -23.54
N PRO A 257 -6.89 20.17 -22.91
CA PRO A 257 -8.05 19.83 -22.11
C PRO A 257 -8.06 20.59 -20.78
N TYR A 258 -9.25 20.99 -20.31
CA TYR A 258 -9.39 21.72 -19.04
C TYR A 258 -8.96 20.92 -17.80
N LYS A 259 -9.15 19.59 -17.81
CA LYS A 259 -8.81 18.72 -16.68
C LYS A 259 -8.38 17.35 -17.19
N VAL A 260 -7.32 16.81 -16.58
CA VAL A 260 -6.69 15.54 -16.97
C VAL A 260 -6.49 14.66 -15.76
N VAL A 261 -6.93 13.41 -15.87
CA VAL A 261 -6.73 12.35 -14.88
C VAL A 261 -5.71 11.39 -15.44
N HIS A 262 -4.76 10.96 -14.61
CA HIS A 262 -3.77 9.96 -15.00
C HIS A 262 -4.22 8.61 -14.47
N TYR A 263 -4.43 7.67 -15.38
CA TYR A 263 -4.79 6.30 -15.07
C TYR A 263 -3.61 5.38 -15.34
N PHE A 264 -3.28 4.52 -14.37
CA PHE A 264 -2.22 3.53 -14.50
C PHE A 264 -2.91 2.16 -14.56
N PRO A 265 -2.96 1.50 -15.72
CA PRO A 265 -3.62 0.21 -15.87
C PRO A 265 -3.09 -0.82 -14.86
N LEU A 266 -4.01 -1.50 -14.18
CA LEU A 266 -3.69 -2.43 -13.10
C LEU A 266 -3.20 -3.78 -13.66
N THR A 267 -3.84 -4.28 -14.70
CA THR A 267 -3.62 -5.62 -15.28
C THR A 267 -2.17 -5.88 -15.67
N PRO A 268 -1.50 -5.00 -16.46
CA PRO A 268 -0.12 -5.24 -16.87
C PRO A 268 0.89 -5.17 -15.70
N ARG A 269 0.49 -4.56 -14.59
CA ARG A 269 1.31 -4.47 -13.37
C ARG A 269 1.14 -5.71 -12.51
N LEU A 270 -0.05 -6.28 -12.46
CA LEU A 270 -0.32 -7.56 -11.80
C LEU A 270 0.36 -8.72 -12.54
N GLN A 271 0.24 -8.77 -13.88
CA GLN A 271 0.94 -9.78 -14.70
C GLN A 271 2.46 -9.74 -14.47
N ARG A 272 3.04 -8.55 -14.28
CA ARG A 272 4.48 -8.40 -14.00
C ARG A 272 4.94 -9.05 -12.71
N LEU A 273 4.08 -9.16 -11.70
CA LEU A 273 4.42 -9.89 -10.47
C LEU A 273 4.63 -11.39 -10.73
N TYR A 274 4.06 -11.93 -11.81
CA TYR A 274 4.26 -13.31 -12.25
C TYR A 274 5.41 -13.47 -13.25
N MET A 275 5.83 -12.41 -13.93
CA MET A 275 6.91 -12.48 -14.93
C MET A 275 8.32 -12.51 -14.32
N SER A 276 8.47 -12.18 -13.04
CA SER A 276 9.73 -12.23 -12.30
C SER A 276 9.68 -13.38 -11.29
N GLU A 277 10.65 -14.30 -11.36
CA GLU A 277 10.70 -15.47 -10.47
C GLU A 277 10.80 -15.06 -8.99
N ASN A 278 11.44 -13.92 -8.72
CA ASN A 278 11.60 -13.36 -7.38
C ASN A 278 10.28 -13.00 -6.72
N THR A 279 9.30 -12.56 -7.49
CA THR A 279 7.96 -12.20 -6.99
C THR A 279 6.97 -13.34 -7.17
N ALA A 280 7.01 -14.03 -8.32
CA ALA A 280 6.05 -15.08 -8.69
C ALA A 280 5.99 -16.21 -7.64
N LYS A 281 7.13 -16.64 -7.10
CA LYS A 281 7.20 -17.66 -6.05
C LYS A 281 6.41 -17.32 -4.79
N TYR A 282 6.23 -16.03 -4.50
CA TYR A 282 5.49 -15.52 -3.33
C TYR A 282 4.03 -15.17 -3.64
N MET A 283 3.62 -15.14 -4.91
CA MET A 283 2.25 -14.77 -5.30
C MET A 283 1.19 -15.82 -4.93
N SER A 284 1.61 -16.97 -4.43
CA SER A 284 0.77 -18.02 -3.83
C SER A 284 1.02 -18.20 -2.33
N TRP A 285 1.66 -17.23 -1.65
CA TRP A 285 2.05 -17.37 -0.25
C TRP A 285 0.84 -17.57 0.68
N ASN A 286 -0.26 -16.89 0.38
CA ASN A 286 -1.53 -16.95 1.12
C ASN A 286 -2.12 -18.36 1.35
N LYS A 287 -1.74 -19.36 0.53
CA LYS A 287 -2.26 -20.75 0.60
C LYS A 287 -1.20 -21.76 1.05
N LYS A 288 0.08 -21.43 0.94
CA LYS A 288 1.21 -22.35 1.19
C LYS A 288 1.62 -22.43 2.67
N GLU A 289 1.40 -21.37 3.45
CA GLU A 289 1.81 -21.33 4.86
C GLU A 289 0.61 -21.55 5.80
N ASN A 290 0.71 -22.59 6.64
CA ASN A 290 -0.26 -22.85 7.71
C ASN A 290 -0.09 -21.81 8.82
N HIS A 291 -0.89 -20.74 8.79
CA HIS A 291 -0.84 -19.72 9.83
C HIS A 291 -1.25 -20.28 11.19
N ALA A 292 -0.33 -20.21 12.15
CA ALA A 292 -0.52 -20.70 13.53
C ALA A 292 -1.80 -20.12 14.17
N SER A 293 -2.55 -20.97 14.87
CA SER A 293 -3.87 -20.61 15.40
C SER A 293 -3.79 -19.54 16.48
N GLY A 294 -4.57 -18.45 16.31
CA GLY A 294 -4.93 -17.52 17.40
C GLY A 294 -4.58 -16.05 17.19
N PHE A 295 -3.67 -15.72 16.26
CA PHE A 295 -3.28 -14.33 15.97
C PHE A 295 -3.40 -14.02 14.47
N MET A 296 -3.90 -12.83 14.14
CA MET A 296 -3.96 -12.34 12.77
C MET A 296 -2.62 -11.69 12.42
N SER A 297 -1.85 -12.30 11.53
CA SER A 297 -0.54 -11.81 11.07
C SER A 297 -0.62 -11.16 9.67
N HIS A 298 -1.64 -11.55 8.91
CA HIS A 298 -1.86 -11.11 7.54
C HIS A 298 -3.36 -11.05 7.24
N PRO A 299 -3.84 -10.20 6.28
CA PRO A 299 -5.22 -10.21 5.81
C PRO A 299 -5.82 -11.59 5.46
N SER A 300 -5.00 -12.54 4.99
CA SER A 300 -5.42 -13.92 4.70
C SER A 300 -5.89 -14.70 5.94
N ASP A 301 -5.46 -14.30 7.14
CA ASP A 301 -5.89 -14.88 8.41
C ASP A 301 -7.30 -14.44 8.81
N SER A 302 -7.81 -13.37 8.18
CA SER A 302 -9.07 -12.74 8.59
C SER A 302 -10.29 -13.57 8.20
N GLU A 303 -11.34 -13.49 9.02
CA GLU A 303 -12.62 -14.11 8.70
C GLU A 303 -13.24 -13.52 7.43
N ALA A 304 -12.98 -12.24 7.12
CA ALA A 304 -13.47 -11.63 5.88
C ALA A 304 -12.88 -12.29 4.63
N TRP A 305 -11.59 -12.64 4.65
CA TRP A 305 -10.95 -13.36 3.56
C TRP A 305 -11.48 -14.79 3.44
N ARG A 306 -11.54 -15.53 4.55
CA ARG A 306 -12.06 -16.91 4.56
C ARG A 306 -13.52 -16.97 4.11
N HIS A 307 -14.33 -16.01 4.53
CA HIS A 307 -15.71 -15.86 4.09
C HIS A 307 -15.81 -15.63 2.58
N PHE A 308 -14.97 -14.74 2.03
CA PHE A 308 -14.90 -14.51 0.59
C PHE A 308 -14.56 -15.80 -0.18
N ASP A 309 -13.55 -16.54 0.29
CA ASP A 309 -13.12 -17.79 -0.36
C ASP A 309 -14.21 -18.87 -0.31
N ARG A 310 -14.99 -18.96 0.77
CA ARG A 310 -16.13 -19.89 0.88
C ARG A 310 -17.27 -19.55 -0.09
N LEU A 311 -17.52 -18.26 -0.33
CA LEU A 311 -18.59 -17.83 -1.25
C LEU A 311 -18.16 -17.88 -2.72
N HIS A 312 -16.86 -17.78 -2.99
CA HIS A 312 -16.29 -17.79 -4.34
C HIS A 312 -15.26 -18.91 -4.53
N PRO A 313 -15.66 -20.20 -4.40
CA PRO A 313 -14.73 -21.33 -4.40
C PRO A 313 -13.95 -21.45 -5.72
N LEU A 314 -14.60 -21.22 -6.86
CA LEU A 314 -13.93 -21.23 -8.18
C LEU A 314 -12.85 -20.15 -8.32
N PHE A 315 -12.98 -19.03 -7.59
CA PHE A 315 -11.94 -18.01 -7.55
C PHE A 315 -10.82 -18.41 -6.58
N ALA A 316 -11.17 -18.99 -5.43
CA ALA A 316 -10.21 -19.36 -4.39
C ALA A 316 -9.41 -20.64 -4.69
N GLU A 317 -9.93 -21.51 -5.56
CA GLU A 317 -9.28 -22.73 -6.02
C GLU A 317 -7.89 -22.42 -6.62
N GLU A 318 -7.84 -21.45 -7.53
CA GLU A 318 -6.60 -20.92 -8.08
C GLU A 318 -5.92 -19.97 -7.07
N SER A 319 -4.88 -20.48 -6.42
CA SER A 319 -4.13 -19.76 -5.37
C SER A 319 -3.46 -18.47 -5.86
N ARG A 320 -3.18 -18.39 -7.17
CA ARG A 320 -2.59 -17.24 -7.84
C ARG A 320 -3.62 -16.16 -8.18
N ASN A 321 -4.91 -16.40 -7.97
CA ASN A 321 -5.87 -15.31 -8.11
C ASN A 321 -5.62 -14.23 -7.04
N ILE A 322 -5.61 -12.98 -7.49
CA ILE A 322 -5.10 -11.87 -6.69
C ILE A 322 -6.21 -11.24 -5.87
N ARG A 323 -5.95 -11.05 -4.57
CA ARG A 323 -6.82 -10.30 -3.67
C ARG A 323 -6.21 -8.94 -3.40
N LEU A 324 -7.00 -7.90 -3.60
CA LEU A 324 -6.56 -6.52 -3.62
C LEU A 324 -7.16 -5.74 -2.44
N GLY A 325 -6.39 -4.80 -1.90
CA GLY A 325 -6.88 -3.70 -1.07
C GLY A 325 -6.74 -2.37 -1.79
N LEU A 326 -7.69 -1.46 -1.59
CA LEU A 326 -7.64 -0.12 -2.18
C LEU A 326 -7.51 0.93 -1.07
N SER A 327 -6.68 1.95 -1.28
CA SER A 327 -6.62 3.11 -0.39
C SER A 327 -6.58 4.42 -1.16
N THR A 328 -7.07 5.49 -0.55
CA THR A 328 -7.04 6.83 -1.13
C THR A 328 -7.04 7.88 -0.02
N ASP A 329 -6.31 8.96 -0.25
CA ASP A 329 -6.25 10.11 0.63
C ASP A 329 -5.98 11.39 -0.17
N GLY A 330 -6.31 12.55 0.39
CA GLY A 330 -6.00 13.86 -0.19
C GLY A 330 -4.60 14.32 0.20
N PHE A 331 -3.77 14.68 -0.77
CA PHE A 331 -2.39 15.14 -0.56
C PHE A 331 -2.15 16.54 -1.15
N SER A 332 -1.36 17.38 -0.48
CA SER A 332 -0.93 18.69 -1.00
C SER A 332 0.44 18.63 -1.67
N LEU A 333 0.49 18.83 -2.98
CA LEU A 333 1.72 18.70 -3.78
C LEU A 333 2.79 19.77 -3.50
N PHE A 334 2.41 20.94 -2.97
CA PHE A 334 3.31 22.11 -2.87
C PHE A 334 3.58 22.59 -1.43
N GLY A 335 3.35 21.73 -0.43
CA GLY A 335 3.56 22.07 0.98
C GLY A 335 2.58 23.13 1.51
N HIS A 336 2.75 23.55 2.76
CA HIS A 336 1.81 24.42 3.49
C HIS A 336 1.83 25.91 3.08
N SER A 337 2.71 26.31 2.16
CA SER A 337 2.96 27.73 1.85
C SER A 337 2.42 28.20 0.49
N ALA A 338 1.77 27.33 -0.28
CA ALA A 338 1.13 27.68 -1.56
C ALA A 338 -0.37 27.32 -1.55
N VAL A 339 -1.13 27.98 -2.43
CA VAL A 339 -2.58 27.82 -2.68
C VAL A 339 -3.07 26.40 -2.39
N ASN A 340 -4.15 26.25 -1.60
CA ASN A 340 -4.77 24.97 -1.26
C ASN A 340 -5.00 24.10 -2.52
N TYR A 341 -4.06 23.19 -2.80
CA TYR A 341 -4.10 22.26 -3.93
C TYR A 341 -4.08 20.85 -3.38
N THR A 342 -5.24 20.18 -3.41
CA THR A 342 -5.37 18.78 -2.98
C THR A 342 -5.46 17.86 -4.20
N CYS A 343 -4.41 17.07 -4.41
CA CYS A 343 -4.38 15.95 -5.32
C CYS A 343 -4.92 14.70 -4.62
N TRP A 344 -5.58 13.80 -5.35
CA TRP A 344 -6.14 12.57 -4.80
C TRP A 344 -5.58 11.35 -5.53
N PRO A 345 -4.52 10.72 -5.01
CA PRO A 345 -4.09 9.41 -5.47
C PRO A 345 -5.02 8.29 -5.02
N VAL A 346 -5.15 7.26 -5.85
CA VAL A 346 -5.76 5.97 -5.49
C VAL A 346 -4.69 4.90 -5.60
N PHE A 347 -4.44 4.19 -4.50
CA PHE A 347 -3.48 3.10 -4.41
C PHE A 347 -4.21 1.76 -4.34
N VAL A 348 -3.58 0.74 -4.91
CA VAL A 348 -4.03 -0.65 -4.87
C VAL A 348 -2.87 -1.51 -4.39
N THR A 349 -3.13 -2.44 -3.48
CA THR A 349 -2.10 -3.32 -2.91
C THR A 349 -2.51 -4.79 -3.10
N PRO A 350 -1.65 -5.65 -3.67
CA PRO A 350 -1.88 -7.08 -3.76
C PRO A 350 -1.52 -7.76 -2.43
N TYR A 351 -2.51 -8.39 -1.80
CA TYR A 351 -2.36 -9.13 -0.56
C TYR A 351 -1.90 -10.58 -0.77
N ASN A 352 -1.57 -10.99 -1.98
CA ASN A 352 -1.04 -12.34 -2.21
C ASN A 352 0.39 -12.51 -1.66
N LEU A 353 1.11 -11.39 -1.57
CA LEU A 353 2.49 -11.34 -1.11
C LEU A 353 2.57 -11.45 0.42
N PRO A 354 3.69 -11.97 0.96
CA PRO A 354 3.87 -12.10 2.40
C PRO A 354 3.95 -10.75 3.12
N PRO A 355 3.74 -10.72 4.46
CA PRO A 355 3.73 -9.49 5.28
C PRO A 355 4.97 -8.61 5.12
N TRP A 356 6.15 -9.20 4.92
CA TRP A 356 7.41 -8.47 4.74
C TRP A 356 7.61 -7.92 3.32
N MET A 357 6.66 -8.15 2.41
CA MET A 357 6.66 -7.65 1.03
C MET A 357 5.44 -6.79 0.72
N CYS A 358 4.23 -7.23 1.06
CA CYS A 358 2.98 -6.65 0.53
C CYS A 358 2.82 -5.14 0.77
N MET A 359 3.39 -4.60 1.85
CA MET A 359 3.34 -3.17 2.20
C MET A 359 4.59 -2.37 1.82
N LYS A 360 5.55 -2.96 1.08
CA LYS A 360 6.72 -2.23 0.57
C LYS A 360 6.34 -1.41 -0.67
N GLU A 361 7.02 -0.27 -0.84
CA GLU A 361 6.79 0.68 -1.93
C GLU A 361 6.65 0.05 -3.33
N PRO A 362 7.47 -0.93 -3.76
CA PRO A 362 7.34 -1.55 -5.09
C PRO A 362 6.02 -2.28 -5.33
N TYR A 363 5.31 -2.66 -4.26
CA TYR A 363 4.07 -3.45 -4.31
C TYR A 363 2.83 -2.60 -3.98
N ILE A 364 2.98 -1.28 -3.83
CA ILE A 364 1.85 -0.35 -3.68
C ILE A 364 1.63 0.36 -5.02
N PHE A 365 0.54 0.00 -5.69
CA PHE A 365 0.27 0.44 -7.06
C PHE A 365 -0.54 1.72 -7.08
N LEU A 366 0.12 2.84 -7.43
CA LEU A 366 -0.56 4.08 -7.78
C LEU A 366 -1.39 3.86 -9.06
N THR A 367 -2.71 3.91 -8.96
CA THR A 367 -3.62 3.50 -10.04
C THR A 367 -4.36 4.68 -10.65
N LEU A 368 -4.69 5.70 -9.86
CA LEU A 368 -5.28 6.95 -10.34
C LEU A 368 -4.60 8.13 -9.68
N VAL A 369 -4.40 9.21 -10.45
CA VAL A 369 -4.03 10.54 -9.93
C VAL A 369 -5.08 11.53 -10.40
N ILE A 370 -5.91 11.98 -9.46
CA ILE A 370 -6.97 12.95 -9.71
C ILE A 370 -6.43 14.34 -9.35
N PRO A 371 -6.37 15.27 -10.31
CA PRO A 371 -5.79 16.59 -10.07
C PRO A 371 -6.71 17.44 -9.18
N GLY A 372 -6.08 18.34 -8.43
CA GLY A 372 -6.73 19.34 -7.58
C GLY A 372 -7.35 20.49 -8.38
N PRO A 373 -7.63 21.65 -7.76
CA PRO A 373 -7.16 22.06 -6.42
C PRO A 373 -8.03 21.58 -5.25
N ARG A 374 -9.26 21.12 -5.50
CA ARG A 374 -10.22 20.72 -4.46
C ARG A 374 -10.43 19.21 -4.46
N SER A 375 -10.77 18.68 -3.28
CA SER A 375 -11.23 17.30 -3.15
C SER A 375 -12.38 16.98 -4.11
N PRO A 376 -12.36 15.80 -4.76
CA PRO A 376 -13.46 15.35 -5.61
C PRO A 376 -14.73 15.06 -4.79
N GLY A 377 -14.60 14.86 -3.47
CA GLY A 377 -15.73 14.60 -2.59
C GLY A 377 -16.55 13.40 -3.08
N MET A 378 -17.84 13.62 -3.31
CA MET A 378 -18.74 12.55 -3.75
C MET A 378 -18.59 12.22 -5.23
N ASP A 379 -18.00 13.11 -6.02
CA ASP A 379 -17.72 12.93 -7.44
C ASP A 379 -16.51 12.00 -7.67
N LEU A 380 -15.86 11.51 -6.61
CA LEU A 380 -14.82 10.47 -6.66
C LEU A 380 -15.25 9.23 -7.47
N ASN A 381 -16.55 8.88 -7.46
CA ASN A 381 -17.09 7.77 -8.26
C ASN A 381 -16.80 7.93 -9.76
N ILE A 382 -16.84 9.15 -10.28
CA ILE A 382 -16.61 9.36 -11.72
C ILE A 382 -15.18 8.96 -12.08
N TYR A 383 -14.23 9.32 -11.23
CA TYR A 383 -12.80 9.10 -11.45
C TYR A 383 -12.40 7.63 -11.34
N LEU A 384 -13.11 6.86 -10.53
CA LEU A 384 -12.85 5.45 -10.30
C LEU A 384 -13.40 4.55 -11.43
N ARG A 385 -14.18 5.08 -12.39
CA ARG A 385 -14.77 4.32 -13.52
C ARG A 385 -13.78 3.39 -14.24
N PRO A 386 -12.60 3.87 -14.72
CA PRO A 386 -11.67 3.00 -15.44
C PRO A 386 -11.17 1.83 -14.59
N LEU A 387 -10.97 2.07 -13.28
CA LEU A 387 -10.54 1.04 -12.34
C LEU A 387 -11.63 -0.02 -12.12
N ILE A 388 -12.89 0.39 -11.98
CA ILE A 388 -13.99 -0.56 -11.81
C ILE A 388 -14.21 -1.40 -13.07
N ASP A 389 -14.11 -0.80 -14.26
CA ASP A 389 -14.19 -1.54 -15.52
C ASP A 389 -13.08 -2.59 -15.63
N GLU A 390 -11.85 -2.22 -15.27
CA GLU A 390 -10.72 -3.15 -15.27
C GLU A 390 -10.89 -4.26 -14.23
N LEU A 391 -11.33 -3.94 -13.01
CA LEU A 391 -11.60 -4.94 -11.96
C LEU A 391 -12.74 -5.89 -12.34
N ASN A 392 -13.78 -5.39 -13.03
CA ASN A 392 -14.85 -6.22 -13.57
C ASN A 392 -14.34 -7.16 -14.66
N SER A 393 -13.51 -6.68 -15.58
CA SER A 393 -12.90 -7.52 -16.61
C SER A 393 -12.00 -8.61 -15.99
N LEU A 394 -11.15 -8.24 -15.03
CA LEU A 394 -10.28 -9.18 -14.30
C LEU A 394 -11.08 -10.22 -13.52
N TRP A 395 -12.26 -9.86 -13.00
CA TRP A 395 -13.12 -10.82 -12.32
C TRP A 395 -13.87 -11.74 -13.30
N MET A 396 -14.53 -11.18 -14.32
CA MET A 396 -15.42 -11.95 -15.20
C MET A 396 -14.67 -12.81 -16.20
N ASN A 397 -13.66 -12.22 -16.86
CA ASN A 397 -12.94 -12.87 -17.95
C ASN A 397 -11.58 -13.41 -17.47
N GLY A 398 -10.96 -12.71 -16.53
CA GLY A 398 -9.54 -12.90 -16.21
C GLY A 398 -8.65 -12.40 -17.35
N THR A 399 -7.36 -12.68 -17.24
CA THR A 399 -6.37 -12.42 -18.29
C THR A 399 -5.32 -13.52 -18.33
N GLN A 400 -4.91 -13.92 -19.53
CA GLN A 400 -3.82 -14.88 -19.69
C GLN A 400 -2.52 -14.30 -19.13
N THR A 401 -1.88 -15.05 -18.26
CA THR A 401 -0.70 -14.62 -17.50
C THR A 401 0.30 -15.76 -17.44
N TYR A 402 1.57 -15.43 -17.66
CA TYR A 402 2.66 -16.40 -17.57
C TYR A 402 3.28 -16.33 -16.19
N ASP A 403 3.29 -17.45 -15.49
CA ASP A 403 3.96 -17.62 -14.20
C ASP A 403 5.39 -18.10 -14.42
N SER A 404 6.37 -17.22 -14.25
CA SER A 404 7.78 -17.55 -14.47
C SER A 404 8.35 -18.49 -13.42
N PHE A 405 7.69 -18.65 -12.26
CA PHE A 405 8.14 -19.58 -11.22
C PHE A 405 7.64 -21.00 -11.49
N ASN A 406 6.37 -21.14 -11.87
CA ASN A 406 5.80 -22.46 -12.23
C ASN A 406 6.00 -22.84 -13.70
N ILE A 407 6.41 -21.88 -14.55
CA ILE A 407 6.66 -22.03 -15.99
C ILE A 407 5.40 -22.54 -16.71
N GLU A 408 4.28 -21.86 -16.45
CA GLU A 408 2.98 -22.18 -17.03
C GLU A 408 2.14 -20.93 -17.27
N ASN A 409 1.26 -20.97 -18.27
CA ASN A 409 0.24 -19.97 -18.48
C ASN A 409 -1.02 -20.32 -17.67
N PHE A 410 -1.62 -19.31 -17.07
CA PHE A 410 -2.88 -19.47 -16.35
C PHE A 410 -3.77 -18.24 -16.56
N ASN A 411 -5.07 -18.42 -16.34
CA ASN A 411 -6.01 -17.31 -16.40
C ASN A 411 -6.06 -16.59 -15.05
N MET A 412 -5.29 -15.52 -14.93
CA MET A 412 -5.23 -14.69 -13.71
C MET A 412 -6.53 -13.89 -13.55
N ARG A 413 -7.18 -14.04 -12.39
CA ARG A 413 -8.30 -13.19 -11.96
C ARG A 413 -7.90 -12.35 -10.76
N ALA A 414 -8.58 -11.23 -10.56
CA ALA A 414 -8.37 -10.38 -9.39
C ALA A 414 -9.69 -9.93 -8.76
N ALA A 415 -9.68 -9.76 -7.44
CA ALA A 415 -10.82 -9.28 -6.66
C ALA A 415 -10.41 -8.23 -5.63
N LEU A 416 -11.18 -7.16 -5.53
CA LEU A 416 -11.02 -6.15 -4.48
C LEU A 416 -11.76 -6.59 -3.22
N LEU A 417 -11.04 -6.82 -2.11
CA LEU A 417 -11.70 -7.27 -0.88
C LEU A 417 -12.34 -6.12 -0.11
N TRP A 418 -11.62 -5.02 0.04
CA TRP A 418 -12.07 -3.85 0.78
C TRP A 418 -11.26 -2.60 0.44
N THR A 419 -11.77 -1.45 0.87
CA THR A 419 -11.01 -0.19 0.88
C THR A 419 -10.48 0.12 2.28
N ILE A 420 -9.35 0.81 2.40
CA ILE A 420 -8.79 1.34 3.65
C ILE A 420 -8.62 2.85 3.47
N SER A 421 -9.22 3.63 4.33
CA SER A 421 -9.27 5.08 4.20
C SER A 421 -9.46 5.77 5.53
N ASP A 422 -9.07 7.04 5.64
CA ASP A 422 -9.49 7.88 6.76
C ASP A 422 -11.03 8.03 6.79
N PHE A 423 -11.56 8.67 7.84
CA PHE A 423 -13.03 8.78 7.97
C PHE A 423 -13.64 9.67 6.88
N GLN A 424 -12.92 10.64 6.32
CA GLN A 424 -13.48 11.48 5.25
C GLN A 424 -13.54 10.75 3.92
N ALA A 425 -12.44 10.13 3.50
CA ALA A 425 -12.37 9.33 2.29
C ALA A 425 -13.27 8.09 2.37
N TYR A 426 -13.46 7.51 3.56
CA TYR A 426 -14.48 6.48 3.80
C TYR A 426 -15.86 6.93 3.29
N GLY A 427 -16.26 8.17 3.63
CA GLY A 427 -17.55 8.70 3.19
C GLY A 427 -17.61 8.93 1.69
N MET A 428 -16.49 9.30 1.07
CA MET A 428 -16.40 9.48 -0.38
C MET A 428 -16.48 8.15 -1.13
N LEU A 429 -15.86 7.08 -0.61
CA LEU A 429 -15.86 5.74 -1.22
C LEU A 429 -17.17 4.99 -0.98
N SER A 430 -17.67 4.98 0.25
CA SER A 430 -18.91 4.28 0.61
C SER A 430 -20.17 5.00 0.13
N GLY A 431 -20.10 6.34 0.03
CA GLY A 431 -21.28 7.17 -0.14
C GLY A 431 -22.02 7.47 1.18
N TRP A 432 -21.54 6.97 2.32
CA TRP A 432 -22.09 7.31 3.63
C TRP A 432 -21.63 8.71 4.07
N SER A 433 -22.54 9.49 4.65
CA SER A 433 -22.15 10.78 5.22
C SER A 433 -21.48 10.59 6.57
N THR A 434 -20.23 11.04 6.67
CA THR A 434 -19.42 11.00 7.90
C THR A 434 -19.69 12.18 8.84
N HIS A 435 -20.75 12.92 8.56
CA HIS A 435 -21.14 14.13 9.29
C HIS A 435 -22.52 13.97 9.94
N GLY A 436 -22.72 14.68 11.05
CA GLY A 436 -23.98 14.69 11.80
C GLY A 436 -24.10 13.53 12.79
N LYS A 437 -25.27 13.40 13.43
CA LYS A 437 -25.52 12.41 14.50
C LYS A 437 -25.48 10.95 14.03
N MET A 438 -25.75 10.71 12.76
CA MET A 438 -25.71 9.37 12.13
C MET A 438 -24.39 9.11 11.39
N ALA A 439 -23.27 9.72 11.82
CA ALA A 439 -22.00 9.55 11.12
C ALA A 439 -21.47 8.11 11.16
N CYS A 440 -21.82 7.33 12.19
CA CYS A 440 -21.35 5.95 12.30
C CYS A 440 -22.04 5.04 11.25
N PRO A 441 -21.27 4.42 10.33
CA PRO A 441 -21.84 3.55 9.29
C PRO A 441 -22.32 2.19 9.82
N TYR A 442 -21.92 1.81 11.04
CA TYR A 442 -22.36 0.57 11.67
C TYR A 442 -23.62 0.76 12.50
N CYS A 443 -23.71 1.86 13.27
CA CYS A 443 -24.93 2.16 14.04
C CYS A 443 -26.08 2.69 13.16
N MET A 444 -25.74 3.33 12.04
CA MET A 444 -26.69 3.91 11.09
C MET A 444 -27.76 4.80 11.78
N GLU A 445 -29.03 4.60 11.49
CA GLU A 445 -30.17 5.29 12.10
C GLU A 445 -30.33 5.01 13.61
N HIS A 446 -29.77 3.91 14.12
CA HIS A 446 -29.78 3.55 15.54
C HIS A 446 -28.64 4.21 16.33
N ALA A 447 -27.91 5.15 15.73
CA ALA A 447 -26.83 5.88 16.40
C ALA A 447 -27.35 6.69 17.61
N LYS A 448 -26.97 6.27 18.82
CA LYS A 448 -27.29 6.94 20.10
C LYS A 448 -26.50 8.24 20.38
N SER A 449 -26.02 8.89 19.32
CA SER A 449 -25.20 10.09 19.50
C SER A 449 -26.02 11.26 20.04
N PHE A 450 -25.37 12.11 20.82
CA PHE A 450 -26.02 13.26 21.44
C PHE A 450 -25.22 14.53 21.16
N GLN A 451 -25.85 15.68 21.37
CA GLN A 451 -25.21 16.97 21.16
C GLN A 451 -24.72 17.52 22.49
N LEU A 452 -23.44 17.89 22.55
CA LEU A 452 -22.86 18.52 23.73
C LEU A 452 -23.51 19.89 23.97
N LYS A 453 -23.97 20.15 25.20
CA LYS A 453 -24.73 21.37 25.54
C LYS A 453 -24.00 22.67 25.14
N HIS A 454 -22.72 22.78 25.51
CA HIS A 454 -21.94 24.01 25.28
C HIS A 454 -21.22 24.02 23.92
N GLY A 455 -20.71 22.87 23.46
CA GLY A 455 -19.96 22.79 22.21
C GLY A 455 -20.84 22.66 20.96
N ARG A 456 -22.13 22.32 21.11
CA ARG A 456 -23.07 21.99 20.02
C ARG A 456 -22.55 20.94 19.02
N LYS A 457 -21.47 20.22 19.35
CA LYS A 457 -20.92 19.11 18.55
C LYS A 457 -21.64 17.82 18.88
N ALA A 458 -21.81 16.97 17.87
CA ALA A 458 -22.26 15.59 18.08
C ALA A 458 -21.15 14.80 18.79
N SER A 459 -21.55 13.96 19.75
CA SER A 459 -20.67 13.09 20.53
C SER A 459 -21.23 11.67 20.54
N TRP A 460 -20.31 10.71 20.46
CA TRP A 460 -20.55 9.27 20.56
C TRP A 460 -19.90 8.69 21.82
N PHE A 461 -19.54 9.55 22.77
CA PHE A 461 -19.01 9.10 24.07
C PHE A 461 -20.03 8.18 24.74
N ASP A 462 -19.55 7.04 25.22
CA ASP A 462 -20.37 6.01 25.88
C ASP A 462 -21.47 5.36 25.01
N THR A 463 -21.40 5.49 23.68
CA THR A 463 -22.33 4.77 22.79
C THR A 463 -21.76 3.43 22.30
N HIS A 464 -20.56 3.02 22.73
CA HIS A 464 -19.90 1.80 22.25
C HIS A 464 -20.29 0.55 23.05
N ARG A 465 -20.81 0.71 24.28
CA ARG A 465 -21.28 -0.41 25.12
C ARG A 465 -22.43 -1.22 24.49
N GLN A 466 -23.14 -0.62 23.54
CA GLN A 466 -24.21 -1.27 22.80
C GLN A 466 -23.76 -2.46 21.93
N PHE A 467 -22.46 -2.65 21.71
CA PHE A 467 -21.93 -3.80 20.96
C PHE A 467 -21.48 -4.97 21.85
N LEU A 468 -21.46 -4.78 23.18
CA LEU A 468 -21.04 -5.79 24.14
C LEU A 468 -22.20 -6.76 24.42
N SER A 469 -21.90 -7.99 24.84
CA SER A 469 -22.92 -8.93 25.32
C SER A 469 -23.66 -8.40 26.55
N LEU A 470 -24.90 -8.84 26.77
CA LEU A 470 -25.75 -8.35 27.87
C LEU A 470 -25.11 -8.57 29.25
N ASP A 471 -24.37 -9.67 29.41
CA ASP A 471 -23.70 -10.03 30.67
C ASP A 471 -22.36 -9.33 30.88
N TYR A 472 -21.89 -8.55 29.89
CA TYR A 472 -20.59 -7.91 29.97
C TYR A 472 -20.52 -6.88 31.11
N PRO A 473 -19.51 -6.92 32.00
CA PRO A 473 -19.46 -6.08 33.21
C PRO A 473 -19.61 -4.58 32.95
N TYR A 474 -19.03 -4.06 31.86
CA TYR A 474 -19.09 -2.64 31.50
C TYR A 474 -20.51 -2.12 31.24
N LYS A 475 -21.47 -2.99 30.88
CA LYS A 475 -22.88 -2.58 30.73
C LYS A 475 -23.52 -2.13 32.05
N LYS A 476 -23.06 -2.67 33.18
CA LYS A 476 -23.60 -2.41 34.52
C LYS A 476 -22.85 -1.32 35.28
N GLN A 477 -21.66 -0.90 34.81
CA GLN A 477 -20.86 0.14 35.42
C GLN A 477 -21.50 1.53 35.26
N LYS A 478 -21.62 2.25 36.39
CA LYS A 478 -22.31 3.56 36.48
C LYS A 478 -21.34 4.73 36.67
N ASP A 479 -20.08 4.43 36.95
CA ASP A 479 -19.03 5.33 37.42
C ASP A 479 -17.88 5.47 36.41
N ALA A 480 -17.51 4.39 35.72
CA ALA A 480 -16.47 4.39 34.69
C ALA A 480 -16.86 5.07 33.36
N PHE A 481 -18.17 5.24 33.12
CA PHE A 481 -18.73 5.76 31.87
C PHE A 481 -19.59 7.01 32.11
N ARG A 482 -20.67 7.20 31.35
CA ARG A 482 -21.61 8.29 31.63
C ARG A 482 -22.24 8.07 33.01
N LYS A 483 -22.02 9.04 33.91
CA LYS A 483 -22.44 8.98 35.30
C LYS A 483 -23.90 8.53 35.43
N ASN A 484 -24.12 7.48 36.22
CA ASN A 484 -25.41 6.88 36.53
C ASN A 484 -26.16 6.28 35.33
N VAL A 485 -25.47 5.94 34.24
CA VAL A 485 -26.06 5.31 33.05
C VAL A 485 -25.59 3.87 32.91
N VAL A 486 -26.55 2.94 32.81
CA VAL A 486 -26.34 1.53 32.45
C VAL A 486 -26.86 1.28 31.04
N ASP A 487 -26.19 0.41 30.28
CA ASP A 487 -26.63 0.00 28.94
C ASP A 487 -27.33 -1.37 29.05
N LYS A 488 -28.61 -1.42 28.68
CA LYS A 488 -29.43 -2.65 28.72
C LYS A 488 -29.78 -3.15 27.33
N ASP A 489 -29.29 -2.50 26.29
CA ASP A 489 -29.72 -2.78 24.93
C ASP A 489 -29.03 -4.05 24.44
N THR A 490 -29.72 -4.79 23.57
CA THR A 490 -29.13 -5.95 22.91
C THR A 490 -27.98 -5.50 22.00
N PRO A 491 -26.95 -6.35 21.80
CA PRO A 491 -25.90 -6.10 20.82
C PRO A 491 -26.51 -5.69 19.47
N LEU A 492 -26.10 -4.55 18.94
CA LEU A 492 -26.59 -4.12 17.62
C LEU A 492 -26.05 -5.07 16.55
N GLU A 493 -26.97 -5.72 15.83
CA GLU A 493 -26.61 -6.58 14.70
C GLU A 493 -26.07 -5.76 13.54
N ARG A 494 -25.00 -6.27 12.91
CA ARG A 494 -24.41 -5.63 11.74
C ARG A 494 -25.11 -6.13 10.50
N LEU A 495 -25.60 -5.19 9.69
CA LEU A 495 -26.18 -5.54 8.39
C LEU A 495 -25.14 -6.20 7.49
N SER A 496 -25.56 -7.28 6.84
CA SER A 496 -24.83 -7.95 5.77
C SER A 496 -24.66 -7.05 4.55
N GLY A 497 -23.78 -7.42 3.62
CA GLY A 497 -23.61 -6.67 2.38
C GLY A 497 -24.85 -6.64 1.51
N GLU A 498 -25.60 -7.74 1.47
CA GLU A 498 -26.84 -7.88 0.71
C GLU A 498 -27.95 -6.99 1.28
N GLU A 499 -28.10 -6.94 2.60
CA GLU A 499 -29.07 -6.06 3.26
C GLU A 499 -28.73 -4.58 3.05
N VAL A 500 -27.44 -4.23 3.11
CA VAL A 500 -27.00 -2.87 2.79
C VAL A 500 -27.29 -2.56 1.31
N PHE A 501 -27.00 -3.48 0.39
CA PHE A 501 -27.28 -3.31 -1.03
C PHE A 501 -28.77 -3.10 -1.30
N ALA A 502 -29.63 -3.91 -0.67
CA ALA A 502 -31.08 -3.78 -0.78
C ALA A 502 -31.59 -2.39 -0.36
N ARG A 503 -30.94 -1.76 0.62
CA ARG A 503 -31.24 -0.38 1.04
C ARG A 503 -30.70 0.67 0.07
N VAL A 504 -29.50 0.49 -0.48
CA VAL A 504 -28.85 1.53 -1.31
C VAL A 504 -29.22 1.48 -2.80
N LYS A 505 -29.64 0.31 -3.33
CA LYS A 505 -29.95 0.13 -4.76
C LYS A 505 -31.10 1.01 -5.26
N HIS A 506 -31.99 1.42 -4.35
CA HIS A 506 -33.14 2.27 -4.64
C HIS A 506 -32.89 3.75 -4.36
N LEU A 507 -31.69 4.13 -3.93
CA LEU A 507 -31.38 5.55 -3.73
C LEU A 507 -31.40 6.25 -5.08
N ASP A 508 -32.11 7.39 -5.13
CA ASP A 508 -32.11 8.26 -6.30
C ASP A 508 -30.68 8.52 -6.77
N GLN A 509 -30.44 8.31 -8.06
CA GLN A 509 -29.15 8.58 -8.66
C GLN A 509 -28.86 10.08 -8.55
N ARG A 510 -27.94 10.41 -7.64
CA ARG A 510 -27.39 11.74 -7.52
C ARG A 510 -26.83 12.18 -8.88
N LYS A 511 -27.16 13.40 -9.30
CA LYS A 511 -26.50 14.02 -10.46
C LYS A 511 -25.10 14.44 -10.05
N PHE A 512 -24.09 13.86 -10.67
CA PHE A 512 -22.70 14.15 -10.35
C PHE A 512 -22.18 15.44 -10.98
N GLY A 513 -21.24 16.08 -10.28
CA GLY A 513 -20.58 17.29 -10.71
C GLY A 513 -21.05 18.57 -10.02
N LYS A 514 -20.12 19.52 -9.94
CA LYS A 514 -20.22 20.79 -9.22
C LYS A 514 -21.37 21.68 -9.71
N ALA A 515 -21.75 21.54 -10.99
CA ALA A 515 -22.84 22.30 -11.60
C ALA A 515 -24.21 22.02 -10.94
N HIS A 516 -24.38 20.84 -10.32
CA HIS A 516 -25.65 20.44 -9.71
C HIS A 516 -25.74 20.73 -8.20
N GLY A 517 -24.75 21.43 -7.63
CA GLY A 517 -24.78 21.90 -6.24
C GLY A 517 -24.91 20.80 -5.18
N LYS A 518 -25.31 21.20 -3.96
CA LYS A 518 -25.55 20.28 -2.84
C LYS A 518 -26.92 19.61 -2.98
N GLN A 519 -26.92 18.33 -3.34
CA GLN A 519 -28.13 17.51 -3.37
C GLN A 519 -28.30 16.73 -2.06
N LYS A 520 -29.55 16.53 -1.65
CA LYS A 520 -29.92 15.59 -0.59
C LYS A 520 -30.80 14.50 -1.18
N THR A 521 -30.47 13.26 -0.85
CA THR A 521 -31.34 12.11 -1.15
C THR A 521 -32.56 12.14 -0.22
N ILE A 522 -33.70 11.63 -0.70
CA ILE A 522 -34.93 11.54 0.09
C ILE A 522 -34.64 10.71 1.34
N GLY A 523 -34.93 11.24 2.54
CA GLY A 523 -34.66 10.54 3.81
C GLY A 523 -33.27 10.80 4.40
N GLN A 524 -32.36 11.47 3.68
CA GLN A 524 -31.03 11.78 4.18
C GLN A 524 -31.05 12.66 5.44
N GLY A 525 -30.37 12.21 6.49
CA GLY A 525 -30.31 12.90 7.77
C GLY A 525 -31.53 12.65 8.66
N LYS A 526 -32.51 11.85 8.20
CA LYS A 526 -33.70 11.43 8.96
C LYS A 526 -33.79 9.92 9.11
N THR A 527 -33.88 9.19 7.99
CA THR A 527 -34.04 7.72 7.96
C THR A 527 -32.74 7.00 7.61
N HIS A 528 -31.83 7.66 6.88
CA HIS A 528 -30.49 7.14 6.58
C HIS A 528 -29.48 8.28 6.42
N ASN A 529 -28.21 7.94 6.22
CA ASN A 529 -27.15 8.94 5.98
C ASN A 529 -26.39 8.76 4.65
N TRP A 530 -26.85 7.87 3.77
CA TRP A 530 -26.34 7.73 2.40
C TRP A 530 -26.53 8.99 1.56
N LYS A 531 -25.50 9.36 0.80
CA LYS A 531 -25.45 10.51 -0.14
C LYS A 531 -25.40 10.10 -1.61
N LYS A 532 -25.02 8.86 -1.88
CA LYS A 532 -24.92 8.24 -3.21
C LYS A 532 -24.83 6.72 -3.05
N ILE A 533 -25.11 6.01 -4.14
CA ILE A 533 -24.65 4.63 -4.31
C ILE A 533 -23.15 4.64 -4.67
N SER A 534 -22.38 3.78 -4.01
CA SER A 534 -20.98 3.57 -4.35
C SER A 534 -20.88 2.77 -5.65
N MET A 535 -19.89 3.08 -6.48
CA MET A 535 -19.69 2.30 -7.70
C MET A 535 -19.10 0.91 -7.47
N PHE A 536 -18.53 0.64 -6.29
CA PHE A 536 -18.03 -0.70 -5.97
C PHE A 536 -19.16 -1.74 -5.95
N TRP A 537 -20.43 -1.31 -5.82
CA TRP A 537 -21.58 -2.21 -5.94
C TRP A 537 -21.78 -2.78 -7.36
N GLU A 538 -21.08 -2.26 -8.37
CA GLU A 538 -21.04 -2.86 -9.71
C GLU A 538 -20.12 -4.09 -9.79
N LEU A 539 -19.23 -4.28 -8.80
CA LEU A 539 -18.40 -5.48 -8.73
C LEU A 539 -19.28 -6.65 -8.27
N PRO A 540 -19.38 -7.76 -9.03
CA PRO A 540 -20.35 -8.84 -8.78
C PRO A 540 -20.27 -9.47 -7.38
N TYR A 541 -19.07 -9.51 -6.81
CA TYR A 541 -18.79 -10.10 -5.51
C TYR A 541 -18.92 -9.12 -4.33
N TRP A 542 -19.03 -7.82 -4.57
CA TRP A 542 -18.96 -6.80 -3.50
C TRP A 542 -20.11 -6.90 -2.50
N GLN A 543 -21.30 -7.32 -2.96
CA GLN A 543 -22.45 -7.54 -2.10
C GLN A 543 -22.26 -8.66 -1.09
N THR A 544 -21.41 -9.63 -1.42
CA THR A 544 -21.09 -10.77 -0.56
C THR A 544 -19.89 -10.53 0.35
N SER A 545 -19.15 -9.43 0.18
CA SER A 545 -18.00 -9.11 1.04
C SER A 545 -18.46 -8.82 2.47
N LEU A 546 -17.90 -9.55 3.44
CA LEU A 546 -18.19 -9.36 4.86
C LEU A 546 -17.83 -7.95 5.34
N ILE A 547 -16.71 -7.42 4.86
CA ILE A 547 -16.20 -6.09 5.15
C ILE A 547 -15.87 -5.41 3.82
N ARG A 548 -16.40 -4.21 3.59
CA ARG A 548 -16.25 -3.47 2.31
C ARG A 548 -15.40 -2.22 2.45
N TYR A 549 -15.59 -1.50 3.55
CA TYR A 549 -14.93 -0.21 3.80
C TYR A 549 -14.32 -0.26 5.20
N ASN A 550 -13.00 -0.17 5.26
CA ASN A 550 -12.20 -0.13 6.48
C ASN A 550 -11.70 1.27 6.77
N LEU A 551 -11.53 1.55 8.06
CA LEU A 551 -10.91 2.77 8.53
C LEU A 551 -9.41 2.54 8.70
N ASP A 552 -8.61 3.50 8.27
CA ASP A 552 -7.17 3.53 8.55
C ASP A 552 -6.97 3.88 10.03
N VAL A 553 -6.74 2.84 10.84
CA VAL A 553 -6.54 2.97 12.29
C VAL A 553 -5.28 3.77 12.59
N MET A 554 -4.19 3.60 11.84
CA MET A 554 -2.95 4.33 12.10
C MET A 554 -3.15 5.83 11.90
N HIS A 555 -3.84 6.22 10.82
CA HIS A 555 -4.16 7.61 10.57
C HIS A 555 -5.10 8.18 11.66
N ILE A 556 -6.10 7.40 12.08
CA ILE A 556 -7.01 7.80 13.17
C ILE A 556 -6.28 7.96 14.49
N GLU A 557 -5.45 6.99 14.88
CA GLU A 557 -4.67 7.02 16.13
C GLU A 557 -3.71 8.19 16.15
N LYS A 558 -2.97 8.41 15.05
CA LYS A 558 -2.11 9.58 14.89
C LYS A 558 -2.90 10.87 15.08
N ASN A 559 -4.03 11.02 14.39
CA ASN A 559 -4.86 12.22 14.53
C ASN A 559 -5.39 12.42 15.95
N VAL A 560 -5.81 11.35 16.63
CA VAL A 560 -6.26 11.41 18.02
C VAL A 560 -5.12 11.84 18.94
N PHE A 561 -3.94 11.25 18.76
CA PHE A 561 -2.75 11.57 19.54
C PHE A 561 -2.30 13.02 19.32
N ASP A 562 -2.19 13.46 18.06
CA ASP A 562 -1.80 14.83 17.69
C ASP A 562 -2.80 15.86 18.26
N ASN A 563 -4.11 15.56 18.21
CA ASN A 563 -5.13 16.41 18.82
C ASN A 563 -5.02 16.45 20.34
N PHE A 564 -4.76 15.32 20.99
CA PHE A 564 -4.59 15.25 22.44
C PHE A 564 -3.37 16.07 22.89
N LEU A 565 -2.23 15.90 22.22
CA LEU A 565 -1.03 16.70 22.47
C LEU A 565 -1.30 18.18 22.25
N THR A 566 -1.94 18.55 21.13
CA THR A 566 -2.28 19.95 20.85
C THR A 566 -3.14 20.56 21.95
N GLN A 567 -4.14 19.82 22.45
CA GLN A 567 -4.98 20.27 23.57
C GLN A 567 -4.19 20.43 24.86
N LEU A 568 -3.27 19.50 25.18
CA LEU A 568 -2.38 19.62 26.33
C LEU A 568 -1.47 20.85 26.22
N TRP A 569 -0.94 21.14 25.03
CA TRP A 569 -0.15 22.33 24.77
C TRP A 569 -0.96 23.62 24.94
N ILE A 570 -2.19 23.66 24.40
CA ILE A 570 -3.10 24.80 24.58
C ILE A 570 -3.45 24.99 26.07
N LEU A 571 -3.72 23.92 26.81
CA LEU A 571 -3.98 23.97 28.24
C LEU A 571 -2.77 24.48 29.03
N LYS A 572 -1.56 24.02 28.69
CA LYS A 572 -0.30 24.49 29.29
C LYS A 572 -0.03 25.97 29.01
N ILE A 573 -0.33 26.43 27.80
CA ILE A 573 -0.24 27.85 27.44
C ILE A 573 -1.27 28.65 28.23
N ARG A 574 -2.54 28.23 28.26
CA ARG A 574 -3.60 28.92 29.01
C ARG A 574 -3.32 28.97 30.51
N LEU A 575 -2.79 27.90 31.10
CA LEU A 575 -2.38 27.89 32.52
C LEU A 575 -1.23 28.87 32.78
N LYS A 576 -0.25 28.98 31.88
CA LYS A 576 0.80 30.00 31.96
C LYS A 576 0.26 31.42 31.75
N THR A 577 -0.68 31.63 30.84
CA THR A 577 -1.31 32.95 30.62
C THR A 577 -2.15 33.39 31.82
N ILE A 578 -2.85 32.45 32.47
CA ILE A 578 -3.60 32.72 33.71
C ILE A 578 -2.64 33.00 34.89
N GLN A 579 -1.52 32.28 34.98
CA GLN A 579 -0.46 32.61 35.95
C GLN A 579 0.16 33.99 35.71
N MET A 580 0.35 34.42 34.46
CA MET A 580 0.87 35.78 34.18
C MET A 580 -0.16 36.89 34.41
N LEU A 581 -1.46 36.63 34.16
CA LEU A 581 -2.54 37.60 34.41
C LEU A 581 -2.95 37.70 35.88
N GLY A 582 -2.60 36.72 36.72
CA GLY A 582 -2.74 36.81 38.17
C GLY A 582 -1.58 37.54 38.88
N TRP A 583 -0.61 38.06 38.11
CA TRP A 583 0.53 38.84 38.57
C TRP A 583 0.54 40.27 38.00
N ILE A 584 -0.58 40.72 37.42
CA ILE A 584 -0.92 42.12 37.12
C ILE A 584 -2.13 42.46 37.97
#